data_AF-A0ABD2NJ21-F1
#
_entry.id   AF-A0ABD2NJ21-F1
#
_cell.length_a   1.000
_cell.length_b   1.000
_cell.length_c   1.000
_cell.angle_alpha   90.00
_cell.angle_beta   90.00
_cell.angle_gamma   90.00
#
_symmetry.space_group_name_H-M   'P 1'
#
loop_
_entity.id
_entity.type
_entity.pdbx_description
1 polymer ?
#
loop_
_entity_poly.entity_id
_entity_poly.type
_entity_poly.pdbx_seq_one_letter_code
_entity_poly.pdbx_strand_id
1 'polypeptide(L)'
;MSASNESELITDRGVIKGKLTRTRNYFDGLDLSKIDGKMFNQIKMRLLKLEPLLDEFSEIQTQIEKLSEDKEEPPSSDETEQVESEQSPERQAFADSYFDSAARMSSVMDDFTNKPTIKSESFPHHSQIKLPSFSDHFTLWIAYRDSFTALVDKNKSISEKKSLIIFNPR
;
A
#
# COMPACT_ATOMS: atom_id res chain seq x y z
N MET A 1 -16.55 -35.65 -6.42
CA MET A 1 -16.42 -34.64 -5.34
C MET A 1 -15.53 -33.46 -5.73
N SER A 2 -14.58 -33.61 -6.66
CA SER A 2 -13.66 -32.53 -7.10
C SER A 2 -14.36 -31.28 -7.70
N ALA A 3 -15.38 -31.44 -8.54
CA ALA A 3 -16.04 -30.31 -9.23
C ALA A 3 -16.78 -29.31 -8.31
N SER A 4 -17.19 -29.72 -7.10
CA SER A 4 -17.87 -28.82 -6.15
C SER A 4 -16.91 -27.77 -5.59
N ASN A 5 -15.66 -28.18 -5.31
CA ASN A 5 -14.65 -27.31 -4.71
C ASN A 5 -14.12 -26.28 -5.71
N GLU A 6 -13.94 -26.66 -6.98
CA GLU A 6 -13.48 -25.73 -8.03
C GLU A 6 -14.50 -24.62 -8.29
N SER A 7 -15.80 -24.96 -8.35
CA SER A 7 -16.88 -23.99 -8.53
C SER A 7 -17.00 -23.02 -7.36
N GLU A 8 -16.76 -23.48 -6.13
CA GLU A 8 -16.74 -22.63 -4.93
C GLU A 8 -15.58 -21.62 -4.99
N LEU A 9 -14.37 -22.07 -5.33
CA LEU A 9 -13.20 -21.19 -5.47
C LEU A 9 -13.36 -20.14 -6.58
N ILE A 10 -13.95 -20.51 -7.72
CA ILE A 10 -14.27 -19.56 -8.79
C ILE A 10 -15.28 -18.51 -8.30
N THR A 11 -16.25 -18.92 -7.51
CA THR A 11 -17.25 -18.02 -6.91
C THR A 11 -16.57 -17.04 -5.95
N ASP A 12 -15.71 -17.53 -5.06
CA ASP A 12 -14.98 -16.71 -4.09
C ASP A 12 -14.03 -15.72 -4.77
N ARG A 13 -13.33 -16.15 -5.83
CA ARG A 13 -12.54 -15.26 -6.70
C ARG A 13 -13.40 -14.13 -7.25
N GLY A 14 -14.61 -14.45 -7.74
CA GLY A 14 -15.59 -13.48 -8.21
C GLY A 14 -16.00 -12.48 -7.11
N VAL A 15 -16.20 -12.95 -5.89
CA VAL A 15 -16.52 -12.09 -4.73
C VAL A 15 -15.38 -11.11 -4.44
N ILE A 16 -14.12 -11.55 -4.48
CA ILE A 16 -12.94 -10.69 -4.28
C ILE A 16 -12.84 -9.63 -5.38
N LYS A 17 -12.98 -10.01 -6.66
CA LYS A 17 -13.04 -9.07 -7.80
C LYS A 17 -14.17 -8.04 -7.61
N GLY A 18 -15.32 -8.48 -7.10
CA GLY A 18 -16.43 -7.62 -6.74
C GLY A 18 -16.11 -6.63 -5.60
N LYS A 19 -15.36 -7.05 -4.57
CA LYS A 19 -14.89 -6.15 -3.50
C LYS A 19 -14.00 -5.04 -4.08
N LEU A 20 -13.01 -5.40 -4.89
CA LEU A 20 -12.11 -4.43 -5.57
C LEU A 20 -12.91 -3.46 -6.44
N THR A 21 -13.81 -3.98 -7.27
CA THR A 21 -14.67 -3.17 -8.15
C THR A 21 -15.53 -2.18 -7.37
N ARG A 22 -16.16 -2.59 -6.27
CA ARG A 22 -16.95 -1.69 -5.42
C ARG A 22 -16.10 -0.60 -4.78
N THR A 23 -14.90 -0.93 -4.32
CA THR A 23 -13.97 0.05 -3.75
C THR A 23 -13.55 1.07 -4.80
N ARG A 24 -13.21 0.62 -6.01
CA ARG A 24 -12.88 1.48 -7.14
C ARG A 24 -14.06 2.38 -7.52
N ASN A 25 -15.25 1.83 -7.71
CA ASN A 25 -16.45 2.61 -8.05
C ASN A 25 -16.77 3.68 -7.00
N TYR A 26 -16.60 3.35 -5.71
CA TYR A 26 -16.73 4.32 -4.64
C TYR A 26 -15.74 5.48 -4.83
N PHE A 27 -14.47 5.17 -5.10
CA PHE A 27 -13.43 6.17 -5.27
C PHE A 27 -13.61 7.01 -6.54
N ASP A 28 -13.97 6.39 -7.66
CA ASP A 28 -14.24 7.06 -8.94
C ASP A 28 -15.45 8.01 -8.86
N GLY A 29 -16.38 7.77 -7.93
CA GLY A 29 -17.52 8.64 -7.66
C GLY A 29 -17.22 9.85 -6.76
N LEU A 30 -15.99 10.01 -6.25
CA LEU A 30 -15.65 11.10 -5.34
C LEU A 30 -15.21 12.36 -6.10
N ASP A 31 -15.68 13.51 -5.64
CA ASP A 31 -15.10 14.80 -6.00
C ASP A 31 -13.85 15.05 -5.16
N LEU A 32 -12.68 14.71 -5.72
CA LEU A 32 -11.38 14.82 -5.04
C LEU A 32 -11.03 16.26 -4.63
N SER A 33 -11.67 17.27 -5.23
CA SER A 33 -11.45 18.67 -4.86
C SER A 33 -12.09 19.08 -3.54
N LYS A 34 -13.05 18.28 -3.03
CA LYS A 34 -13.87 18.58 -1.84
C LYS A 34 -13.72 17.56 -0.73
N ILE A 35 -12.58 16.90 -0.65
CA ILE A 35 -12.33 15.90 0.40
C ILE A 35 -12.33 16.57 1.78
N ASP A 36 -13.29 16.18 2.62
CA ASP A 36 -13.34 16.52 4.03
C ASP A 36 -12.75 15.40 4.90
N GLY A 37 -12.65 15.64 6.22
CA GLY A 37 -12.09 14.65 7.15
C GLY A 37 -12.89 13.34 7.22
N LYS A 38 -14.20 13.36 6.92
CA LYS A 38 -15.05 12.17 6.93
C LYS A 38 -14.80 11.32 5.68
N MET A 39 -14.70 11.95 4.51
CA MET A 39 -14.34 11.32 3.24
C MET A 39 -12.93 10.75 3.31
N PHE A 40 -11.98 11.49 3.88
CA PHE A 40 -10.62 11.02 4.11
C PHE A 40 -10.59 9.74 4.94
N ASN A 41 -11.26 9.72 6.10
CA ASN A 41 -11.35 8.51 6.93
C ASN A 41 -12.02 7.34 6.20
N GLN A 42 -13.02 7.61 5.37
CA GLN A 42 -13.67 6.59 4.55
C GLN A 42 -12.76 6.00 3.46
N ILE A 43 -11.90 6.82 2.85
CA ILE A 43 -10.88 6.38 1.88
C ILE A 43 -9.84 5.53 2.62
N LYS A 44 -9.31 6.02 3.75
CA LYS A 44 -8.36 5.30 4.60
C LYS A 44 -8.86 3.91 4.99
N MET A 45 -10.09 3.83 5.50
CA MET A 45 -10.68 2.56 5.93
C MET A 45 -10.89 1.59 4.77
N ARG A 46 -11.11 2.09 3.55
CA ARG A 46 -11.23 1.24 2.36
C ARG A 46 -9.88 0.79 1.84
N LEU A 47 -8.85 1.63 1.92
CA LEU A 47 -7.48 1.26 1.55
C LEU A 47 -6.96 0.13 2.45
N LEU A 48 -7.17 0.23 3.77
CA LEU A 48 -6.82 -0.84 4.73
C LEU A 48 -7.54 -2.17 4.44
N LYS A 49 -8.77 -2.10 3.92
CA LYS A 49 -9.54 -3.29 3.51
C LYS A 49 -9.15 -3.81 2.14
N LEU A 50 -8.44 -2.99 1.35
CA LEU A 50 -7.97 -3.36 0.02
C LEU A 50 -6.71 -4.21 0.14
N GLU A 51 -5.78 -3.84 1.03
CA GLU A 51 -4.49 -4.52 1.27
C GLU A 51 -4.57 -6.07 1.28
N PRO A 52 -5.43 -6.72 2.10
CA PRO A 52 -5.48 -8.18 2.15
C PRO A 52 -6.08 -8.83 0.89
N LEU A 53 -6.77 -8.08 0.02
CA LEU A 53 -7.45 -8.67 -1.15
C LEU A 53 -6.47 -9.25 -2.17
N LEU A 54 -5.24 -8.72 -2.26
CA LEU A 54 -4.23 -9.26 -3.17
C LEU A 54 -3.78 -10.66 -2.72
N ASP A 55 -3.56 -10.83 -1.42
CA ASP A 55 -3.16 -12.11 -0.84
C ASP A 55 -4.32 -13.11 -0.91
N GLU A 56 -5.55 -12.69 -0.51
CA GLU A 56 -6.76 -13.51 -0.63
C GLU A 56 -6.97 -14.00 -2.08
N PHE A 57 -6.83 -13.11 -3.06
CA PHE A 57 -6.96 -13.47 -4.48
C PHE A 57 -5.88 -14.45 -4.90
N SER A 58 -4.62 -14.17 -4.55
CA SER A 58 -3.47 -15.00 -4.93
C SER A 58 -3.58 -16.41 -4.37
N GLU A 59 -4.07 -16.55 -3.15
CA GLU A 59 -4.30 -17.85 -2.52
C GLU A 59 -5.39 -18.64 -3.24
N ILE A 60 -6.56 -18.04 -3.48
CA ILE A 60 -7.67 -18.70 -4.19
C ILE A 60 -7.25 -19.10 -5.60
N GLN A 61 -6.59 -18.20 -6.31
CA GLN A 61 -6.11 -18.44 -7.67
C GLN A 61 -5.11 -19.61 -7.72
N THR A 62 -4.22 -19.71 -6.72
CA THR A 62 -3.30 -20.85 -6.59
C THR A 62 -4.02 -22.16 -6.30
N GLN A 63 -5.12 -22.14 -5.53
CA GLN A 63 -5.92 -23.33 -5.28
C GLN A 63 -6.65 -23.80 -6.55
N ILE A 64 -7.15 -22.86 -7.37
CA ILE A 64 -7.77 -23.17 -8.66
C ILE A 64 -6.75 -23.84 -9.60
N GLU A 65 -5.55 -23.27 -9.71
CA GLU A 65 -4.48 -23.81 -10.56
C GLU A 65 -4.08 -25.24 -10.17
N LYS A 66 -3.94 -25.51 -8.87
CA LYS A 66 -3.67 -26.88 -8.37
C LYS A 66 -4.76 -27.87 -8.72
N LEU A 67 -6.03 -27.48 -8.60
CA LEU A 67 -7.16 -28.35 -8.96
C LEU A 67 -7.27 -28.60 -10.47
N SER A 68 -6.75 -27.69 -11.31
CA SER A 68 -6.66 -27.93 -12.75
C SER A 68 -5.53 -28.89 -13.13
N GLU A 69 -4.42 -28.89 -12.38
CA GLU A 69 -3.30 -29.83 -12.58
C GLU A 69 -3.63 -31.26 -12.13
N ASP A 70 -4.47 -31.43 -11.09
CA ASP A 70 -4.86 -32.74 -10.55
C ASP A 70 -5.89 -33.52 -11.42
N LYS A 71 -6.37 -32.95 -12.52
CA LYS A 71 -7.24 -33.66 -13.47
C LYS A 71 -6.37 -34.63 -14.28
N GLU A 72 -6.29 -35.89 -13.83
CA GLU A 72 -5.43 -36.99 -14.32
C GLU A 72 -5.46 -37.33 -15.84
N GLU A 73 -6.25 -36.64 -16.67
CA GLU A 73 -6.10 -36.79 -18.11
C GLU A 73 -4.89 -35.96 -18.55
N PRO A 74 -3.86 -36.56 -19.20
CA PRO A 74 -2.81 -35.75 -19.80
C PRO A 74 -3.51 -34.79 -20.75
N PRO A 75 -3.45 -33.47 -20.50
CA PRO A 75 -4.09 -32.51 -21.38
C PRO A 75 -3.52 -32.77 -22.76
N SER A 76 -4.42 -32.85 -23.75
CA SER A 76 -3.97 -32.72 -25.12
C SER A 76 -3.10 -31.45 -25.19
N SER A 77 -2.03 -31.43 -25.98
CA SER A 77 -1.08 -30.30 -25.99
C SER A 77 -1.77 -28.93 -26.10
N ASP A 78 -2.95 -28.88 -26.74
CA ASP A 78 -3.81 -27.71 -26.88
C ASP A 78 -4.49 -27.25 -25.56
N GLU A 79 -4.87 -28.15 -24.63
CA GLU A 79 -5.56 -27.82 -23.37
C GLU A 79 -4.60 -27.26 -22.30
N THR A 80 -3.36 -27.73 -22.26
CA THR A 80 -2.31 -27.19 -21.39
C THR A 80 -2.00 -25.74 -21.72
N GLU A 81 -1.85 -25.43 -23.01
CA GLU A 81 -1.64 -24.05 -23.48
C GLU A 81 -2.83 -23.17 -23.14
N GLN A 82 -4.06 -23.68 -23.22
CA GLN A 82 -5.26 -22.90 -22.95
C GLN A 82 -5.43 -22.57 -21.45
N VAL A 83 -5.14 -23.51 -20.56
CA VAL A 83 -5.21 -23.28 -19.11
C VAL A 83 -4.10 -22.34 -18.64
N GLU A 84 -2.83 -22.55 -19.02
CA GLU A 84 -1.74 -21.60 -18.70
C GLU A 84 -1.99 -20.22 -19.31
N SER A 85 -2.55 -20.17 -20.52
CA SER A 85 -2.92 -18.93 -21.22
C SER A 85 -4.03 -18.16 -20.52
N GLU A 86 -4.89 -18.77 -19.70
CA GLU A 86 -6.02 -18.09 -19.03
C GLU A 86 -5.73 -17.72 -17.57
N GLN A 87 -4.91 -18.50 -16.85
CA GLN A 87 -4.61 -18.24 -15.43
C GLN A 87 -3.60 -17.07 -15.25
N SER A 88 -2.61 -16.97 -16.15
CA SER A 88 -1.65 -15.86 -16.19
C SER A 88 -2.29 -14.48 -16.43
N PRO A 89 -3.15 -14.28 -17.44
CA PRO A 89 -3.80 -12.97 -17.65
C PRO A 89 -4.80 -12.64 -16.56
N GLU A 90 -5.44 -13.61 -15.92
CA GLU A 90 -6.37 -13.36 -14.81
C GLU A 90 -5.64 -12.80 -13.59
N ARG A 91 -4.45 -13.34 -13.26
CA ARG A 91 -3.55 -12.78 -12.24
C ARG A 91 -3.12 -11.36 -12.58
N GLN A 92 -2.68 -11.15 -13.82
CA GLN A 92 -2.20 -9.83 -14.26
C GLN A 92 -3.33 -8.79 -14.23
N ALA A 93 -4.51 -9.12 -14.76
CA ALA A 93 -5.65 -8.22 -14.79
C ALA A 93 -6.13 -7.81 -13.39
N PHE A 94 -6.11 -8.74 -12.43
CA PHE A 94 -6.42 -8.42 -11.04
C PHE A 94 -5.34 -7.52 -10.43
N ALA A 95 -4.06 -7.86 -10.60
CA ALA A 95 -2.94 -7.09 -10.06
C ALA A 95 -2.94 -5.65 -10.60
N ASP A 96 -3.13 -5.47 -11.92
CA ASP A 96 -3.18 -4.14 -12.54
C ASP A 96 -4.29 -3.28 -11.95
N SER A 97 -5.50 -3.85 -11.83
CA SER A 97 -6.65 -3.16 -11.24
C SER A 97 -6.46 -2.84 -9.75
N TYR A 98 -5.83 -3.76 -9.02
CA TYR A 98 -5.49 -3.58 -7.61
C TYR A 98 -4.48 -2.46 -7.42
N PHE A 99 -3.35 -2.50 -8.12
CA PHE A 99 -2.27 -1.51 -7.98
C PHE A 99 -2.69 -0.13 -8.46
N ASP A 100 -3.45 -0.02 -9.56
CA ASP A 100 -4.04 1.26 -9.99
C ASP A 100 -4.92 1.86 -8.88
N SER A 101 -5.84 1.05 -8.35
CA SER A 101 -6.76 1.50 -7.29
C SER A 101 -6.01 1.90 -6.01
N ALA A 102 -5.06 1.08 -5.57
CA ALA A 102 -4.26 1.33 -4.38
C ALA A 102 -3.39 2.58 -4.54
N ALA A 103 -2.70 2.75 -5.67
CA ALA A 103 -1.86 3.91 -5.94
C ALA A 103 -2.67 5.22 -5.93
N ARG A 104 -3.82 5.23 -6.59
CA ARG A 104 -4.71 6.41 -6.63
C ARG A 104 -5.21 6.78 -5.23
N MET A 105 -5.62 5.79 -4.44
CA MET A 105 -6.09 6.02 -3.06
C MET A 105 -4.97 6.49 -2.13
N SER A 106 -3.77 5.92 -2.25
CA SER A 106 -2.59 6.33 -1.48
C SER A 106 -2.14 7.74 -1.83
N SER A 107 -2.13 8.12 -3.11
CA SER A 107 -1.79 9.50 -3.52
C SER A 107 -2.69 10.53 -2.85
N VAL A 108 -3.99 10.26 -2.76
CA VAL A 108 -4.94 11.15 -2.06
C VAL A 108 -4.69 11.20 -0.56
N MET A 109 -4.26 10.09 0.03
CA MET A 109 -3.89 10.01 1.45
C MET A 109 -2.67 10.89 1.74
N ASP A 110 -1.67 10.85 0.87
CA ASP A 110 -0.45 11.64 0.97
C ASP A 110 -0.74 13.12 0.76
N ASP A 111 -1.57 13.49 -0.21
CA ASP A 111 -1.96 14.88 -0.46
C ASP A 111 -2.71 15.49 0.74
N PHE A 112 -3.59 14.73 1.39
CA PHE A 112 -4.35 15.22 2.54
C PHE A 112 -3.49 15.34 3.80
N THR A 113 -2.53 14.43 4.00
CA THR A 113 -1.63 14.46 5.17
C THR A 113 -0.50 15.47 5.02
N ASN A 114 0.02 15.66 3.80
CA ASN A 114 1.10 16.58 3.48
C ASN A 114 0.63 17.98 3.10
N LYS A 115 -0.69 18.26 3.07
CA LYS A 115 -1.19 19.62 2.98
C LYS A 115 -0.54 20.45 4.09
N PRO A 116 0.30 21.46 3.77
CA PRO A 116 0.84 22.33 4.78
C PRO A 116 -0.36 22.99 5.43
N THR A 117 -0.62 22.62 6.68
CA THR A 117 -1.53 23.40 7.50
C THR A 117 -0.84 24.74 7.67
N ILE A 118 -1.13 25.70 6.79
CA ILE A 118 -0.81 27.11 7.03
C ILE A 118 -1.72 27.52 8.19
N LYS A 119 -1.34 27.13 9.41
CA LYS A 119 -1.68 27.92 10.57
C LYS A 119 -0.93 29.22 10.33
N SER A 120 -1.66 30.28 10.00
CA SER A 120 -1.16 31.64 10.04
C SER A 120 -0.91 32.03 11.50
N GLU A 121 -0.02 31.32 12.18
CA GLU A 121 0.76 31.94 13.24
C GLU A 121 1.87 32.67 12.49
N SER A 122 1.82 33.99 12.57
CA SER A 122 2.86 34.90 12.08
C SER A 122 4.18 34.56 12.78
N PHE A 123 4.87 33.54 12.30
CA PHE A 123 6.27 33.33 12.60
C PHE A 123 7.05 34.33 11.73
N PRO A 124 7.88 35.20 12.34
CA PRO A 124 8.72 36.12 11.58
C PRO A 124 9.57 35.28 10.62
N HIS A 125 9.62 35.71 9.37
CA HIS A 125 10.39 35.16 8.25
C HIS A 125 11.66 34.41 8.70
N HIS A 126 11.57 33.08 8.85
CA HIS A 126 12.74 32.24 9.09
C HIS A 126 13.38 32.03 7.73
N SER A 127 14.56 32.60 7.55
CA SER A 127 15.48 32.34 6.45
C SER A 127 15.53 30.83 6.17
N GLN A 128 15.39 30.44 4.89
CA GLN A 128 15.56 29.07 4.44
C GLN A 128 16.86 28.49 5.05
N ILE A 129 16.71 27.61 6.03
CA ILE A 129 17.85 26.87 6.58
C ILE A 129 18.24 25.86 5.49
N LYS A 130 19.30 26.18 4.76
CA LYS A 130 19.94 25.23 3.86
C LYS A 130 20.55 24.13 4.73
N LEU A 131 19.98 22.94 4.69
CA LEU A 131 20.64 21.76 5.22
C LEU A 131 21.98 21.61 4.48
N PRO A 132 23.12 21.49 5.19
CA PRO A 132 24.39 21.25 4.54
C PRO A 132 24.33 19.91 3.81
N SER A 133 24.66 19.90 2.51
CA SER A 133 24.82 18.65 1.79
C SER A 133 25.97 17.88 2.44
N PHE A 134 25.78 16.59 2.68
CA PHE A 134 26.80 15.72 3.22
C PHE A 134 27.94 15.57 2.20
N SER A 135 28.92 16.48 2.25
CA SER A 135 30.22 16.26 1.62
C SER A 135 30.98 15.28 2.49
N ASP A 136 31.72 14.35 1.88
CA ASP A 136 32.47 13.23 2.47
C ASP A 136 33.58 13.59 3.50
N HIS A 137 33.48 14.77 4.12
CA HIS A 137 34.35 15.26 5.17
C HIS A 137 33.74 14.99 6.55
N PHE A 138 34.33 14.02 7.25
CA PHE A 138 34.00 13.63 8.64
C PHE A 138 33.97 14.79 9.65
N THR A 139 34.60 15.93 9.34
CA THR A 139 34.61 17.15 10.17
C THR A 139 33.24 17.81 10.32
N LEU A 140 32.28 17.54 9.43
CA LEU A 140 30.91 18.09 9.50
C LEU A 140 29.95 17.29 10.39
N TRP A 141 30.37 16.10 10.85
CA TRP A 141 29.54 15.22 11.69
C TRP A 141 29.16 15.86 13.03
N ILE A 142 30.08 16.61 13.66
CA ILE A 142 29.82 17.26 14.94
C ILE A 142 28.77 18.36 14.79
N ALA A 143 28.87 19.18 13.73
CA ALA A 143 27.88 20.22 13.45
C ALA A 143 26.50 19.63 13.11
N TYR A 144 26.47 18.50 12.39
CA TYR A 144 25.24 17.76 12.12
C TYR A 144 24.62 17.17 13.41
N ARG A 145 25.43 16.51 14.24
CA ARG A 145 25.00 15.94 15.53
C ARG A 145 24.45 17.01 16.46
N ASP A 146 25.14 18.15 16.58
CA ASP A 146 24.74 19.20 17.51
C ASP A 146 23.45 19.90 17.02
N SER A 147 23.29 20.07 15.70
CA SER A 147 22.05 20.58 15.09
C SER A 147 20.87 19.61 15.27
N PHE A 148 21.10 18.30 15.09
CA PHE A 148 20.09 17.26 15.28
C PHE A 148 19.69 17.12 16.75
N THR A 149 20.65 17.16 17.68
CA THR A 149 20.39 17.07 19.12
C THR A 149 19.57 18.27 19.60
N ALA A 150 19.90 19.48 19.13
CA ALA A 150 19.11 20.68 19.43
C ALA A 150 17.69 20.63 18.85
N LEU A 151 17.50 19.98 17.70
CA LEU A 151 16.19 19.78 17.07
C LEU A 151 15.34 18.73 17.83
N VAL A 152 15.98 17.67 18.31
CA VAL A 152 15.33 16.59 19.08
C VAL A 152 14.95 17.06 20.49
N ASP A 153 15.81 17.83 21.16
CA ASP A 153 15.55 18.30 22.53
C ASP A 153 14.50 19.42 22.61
N LYS A 154 14.25 20.14 21.50
CA LYS A 154 13.11 21.07 21.39
C LYS A 154 11.76 20.35 21.13
N ASN A 155 11.77 19.05 20.87
CA ASN A 155 10.57 18.25 20.60
C ASN A 155 10.22 17.37 21.82
N LYS A 156 9.48 17.94 22.78
CA LYS A 156 9.07 17.27 24.02
C LYS A 156 8.16 16.04 23.81
N SER A 157 7.65 15.81 22.60
CA SER A 157 6.83 14.63 22.23
C SER A 157 7.66 13.40 21.79
N ILE A 158 8.98 13.54 21.58
CA ILE A 158 9.87 12.43 21.19
C ILE A 158 10.51 11.76 22.43
N SER A 159 10.43 12.40 23.60
CA SER A 159 11.03 11.90 24.85
C SER A 159 10.44 10.58 25.35
N GLU A 160 9.25 10.19 24.92
CA GLU A 160 8.58 8.98 25.42
C GLU A 160 9.00 7.69 24.68
N LYS A 161 9.80 7.80 23.61
CA LYS A 161 10.35 6.64 22.87
C LYS A 161 11.88 6.49 22.97
N LYS A 162 12.53 7.18 23.92
CA LYS A 162 13.99 7.11 24.14
C LYS A 162 14.45 5.93 25.03
N SER A 163 13.59 4.96 25.35
CA SER A 163 13.93 3.86 26.28
C SER A 163 14.27 2.50 25.62
N LEU A 164 14.21 2.34 24.30
CA LEU A 164 14.33 1.00 23.68
C LEU A 164 15.34 0.91 22.54
N ILE A 165 16.40 1.71 22.60
CA ILE A 165 17.64 1.43 21.86
C ILE A 165 18.80 1.54 22.83
N ILE A 166 18.93 0.52 23.70
CA ILE A 166 20.23 0.21 24.30
C ILE A 166 20.99 -0.56 23.21
N PHE A 167 21.86 0.16 22.52
CA PHE A 167 22.96 -0.43 21.75
C PHE A 167 23.80 -1.24 22.73
N ASN A 168 23.87 -2.56 22.53
CA ASN A 168 24.72 -3.45 23.29
C ASN A 168 26.01 -3.68 22.48
N PRO A 169 27.17 -3.13 22.87
CA PRO A 169 28.42 -3.42 22.21
C PRO A 169 29.18 -4.52 22.97
N ARG A 170 29.29 -5.67 22.30
CA ARG A 170 30.15 -6.84 22.55
C ARG A 170 29.81 -7.74 23.74
#